data_AF-A0A371CYB0-F1
#
_entry.id   AF-A0A371CYB0-F1
#
_cell.length_a   1.000
_cell.length_b   1.000
_cell.length_c   1.000
_cell.angle_alpha   90.00
_cell.angle_beta   90.00
_cell.angle_gamma   90.00
#
_symmetry.space_group_name_H-M   'P 1'
#
loop_
_entity.id
_entity.type
_entity.pdbx_description
1 polymer ?
#
loop_
_entity_poly.entity_id
_entity_poly.type
_entity_poly.pdbx_seq_one_letter_code
_entity_poly.pdbx_strand_id
1 'polypeptide(L)'
;MARRAAACDLSKSKLLRQARNKAYYERKKHMKQIQRSLKAARARSSGGKGDSEGTQAQYPITPPRALCALESAHLTVLNSRLQAWGYREEPRDHLDTLKAEIKKARRRSGGVDAWIKDTLDWLEEGNGIVLAMEQMMGREGVQGLHPTQVKKMWQTISSTAFNAQFMIAMTTVKLDEVEGYL
;
A
#
# COMPACT_ATOMS: atom_id res chain seq x y z
N MET A 1 15.14 38.36 20.11
CA MET A 1 15.83 37.23 19.45
C MET A 1 14.89 36.15 18.86
N ALA A 2 13.56 36.35 18.79
CA ALA A 2 12.61 35.30 18.38
C ALA A 2 12.42 35.09 16.85
N ARG A 3 12.90 36.00 15.99
CA ARG A 3 12.62 35.93 14.54
C ARG A 3 13.49 34.95 13.73
N ARG A 4 14.58 34.41 14.31
CA ARG A 4 15.49 33.48 13.61
C ARG A 4 15.07 32.02 13.67
N ALA A 5 14.32 31.60 14.69
CA ALA A 5 13.90 30.20 14.84
C ALA A 5 12.79 29.81 13.84
N ALA A 6 11.78 30.66 13.66
CA ALA A 6 10.64 30.38 12.78
C ALA A 6 11.00 30.22 11.29
N ALA A 7 12.06 30.89 10.83
CA ALA A 7 12.53 30.77 9.45
C ALA A 7 13.21 29.42 9.16
N CYS A 8 13.79 28.79 10.19
CA CYS A 8 14.45 27.48 10.08
C CYS A 8 13.43 26.35 9.91
N ASP A 9 12.31 26.41 10.64
CA ASP A 9 11.25 25.40 10.57
C ASP A 9 10.45 25.44 9.25
N LEU A 10 10.17 26.64 8.73
CA LEU A 10 9.52 26.81 7.42
C LEU A 10 10.40 26.34 6.25
N SER A 11 11.72 26.51 6.38
CA SER A 11 12.72 26.00 5.43
C SER A 11 12.73 24.46 5.42
N LYS A 12 12.74 23.86 6.61
CA LYS A 12 12.73 22.40 6.79
C LYS A 12 11.44 21.76 6.27
N SER A 13 10.28 22.38 6.50
CA SER A 13 9.00 21.88 5.98
C SER A 13 8.91 21.98 4.45
N LYS A 14 9.44 23.05 3.84
CA LYS A 14 9.54 23.18 2.39
C LYS A 14 10.46 22.12 1.78
N LEU A 15 11.60 21.84 2.41
CA LEU A 15 12.52 20.78 1.99
C LEU A 15 11.87 19.40 2.05
N LEU A 16 11.13 19.08 3.11
CA LEU A 16 10.38 17.83 3.23
C LEU A 16 9.28 17.71 2.17
N ARG A 17 8.58 18.81 1.85
CA ARG A 17 7.57 18.85 0.79
C ARG A 17 8.19 18.66 -0.60
N GLN A 18 9.35 19.24 -0.84
CA GLN A 18 10.09 19.12 -2.09
C GLN A 18 10.66 17.70 -2.28
N ALA A 19 11.12 17.07 -1.20
CA ALA A 19 11.51 15.66 -1.18
C ALA A 19 10.32 14.73 -1.46
N ARG A 20 9.15 14.97 -0.83
CA ARG A 20 7.89 14.25 -1.12
C ARG A 20 7.48 14.38 -2.59
N ASN A 21 7.53 15.58 -3.17
CA ASN A 21 7.20 15.81 -4.57
C ASN A 21 8.21 15.13 -5.52
N LYS A 22 9.51 15.18 -5.20
CA LYS A 22 10.55 14.49 -5.98
C LYS A 22 10.32 12.98 -5.99
N ALA A 23 10.06 12.40 -4.82
CA ALA A 23 9.73 10.98 -4.67
C ALA A 23 8.47 10.60 -5.48
N TYR A 24 7.44 11.46 -5.50
CA TYR A 24 6.25 11.26 -6.32
C TYR A 24 6.56 11.17 -7.84
N TYR A 25 7.41 12.07 -8.36
CA TYR A 25 7.78 12.04 -9.78
C TYR A 25 8.71 10.87 -10.14
N GLU A 26 9.62 10.49 -9.25
CA GLU A 26 10.43 9.27 -9.40
C GLU A 26 9.55 8.01 -9.36
N ARG A 27 8.54 7.95 -8.48
CA ARG A 27 7.46 6.93 -8.45
C ARG A 27 6.73 6.82 -9.79
N LYS A 28 6.33 7.95 -10.36
CA LYS A 28 5.63 8.00 -11.66
C LYS A 28 6.51 7.50 -12.82
N LYS A 29 7.82 7.75 -12.75
CA LYS A 29 8.79 7.29 -13.75
C LYS A 29 9.06 5.79 -13.62
N HIS A 30 9.26 5.28 -12.40
CA HIS A 30 9.48 3.87 -12.13
C HIS A 30 8.26 3.01 -12.50
N MET A 31 7.05 3.51 -12.25
CA MET A 31 5.82 2.84 -12.69
C MET A 31 5.68 2.73 -14.20
N LYS A 32 6.03 3.79 -14.95
CA LYS A 32 6.06 3.70 -16.42
C LYS A 32 7.06 2.67 -16.91
N GLN A 33 8.17 2.49 -16.20
CA GLN A 33 9.18 1.48 -16.53
C GLN A 33 8.68 0.06 -16.26
N ILE A 34 8.00 -0.17 -15.14
CA ILE A 34 7.38 -1.46 -14.82
C ILE A 34 6.27 -1.81 -15.82
N GLN A 35 5.42 -0.85 -16.19
CA GLN A 35 4.41 -1.04 -17.24
C GLN A 35 5.03 -1.42 -18.60
N ARG A 36 6.18 -0.83 -18.96
CA ARG A 36 6.92 -1.19 -20.18
C ARG A 36 7.51 -2.59 -20.10
N SER A 37 8.10 -2.96 -18.96
CA SER A 37 8.64 -4.32 -18.74
C SER A 37 7.55 -5.39 -18.85
N LEU A 38 6.36 -5.12 -18.30
CA LEU A 38 5.20 -6.01 -18.41
C LEU A 38 4.66 -6.11 -19.85
N LYS A 39 4.63 -4.99 -20.59
CA LYS A 39 4.28 -5.00 -22.02
C LYS A 39 5.29 -5.80 -22.85
N ALA A 40 6.58 -5.75 -22.50
CA ALA A 40 7.63 -6.55 -23.13
C ALA A 40 7.58 -8.04 -22.72
N ALA A 41 7.06 -8.37 -21.54
CA ALA A 41 6.79 -9.75 -21.12
C ALA A 41 5.60 -10.33 -21.89
N ARG A 42 4.53 -9.55 -22.11
CA ARG A 42 3.36 -9.91 -22.94
C ARG A 42 3.74 -10.32 -24.37
N ALA A 43 4.77 -9.70 -24.95
CA ALA A 43 5.27 -10.07 -26.27
C ALA A 43 6.03 -11.41 -26.29
N ARG A 44 6.51 -11.87 -25.13
CA ARG A 44 7.30 -13.10 -24.98
C ARG A 44 6.50 -14.29 -24.47
N SER A 45 5.35 -14.07 -23.85
CA SER A 45 4.56 -15.11 -23.15
C SER A 45 3.42 -15.71 -23.98
N SER A 46 3.49 -15.71 -25.32
CA SER A 46 2.48 -16.32 -26.20
C SER A 46 2.50 -17.86 -26.25
N GLY A 47 3.19 -18.54 -25.32
CA GLY A 47 3.16 -19.99 -25.21
C GLY A 47 3.53 -20.47 -23.81
N GLY A 48 2.55 -20.97 -23.05
CA GLY A 48 2.82 -21.56 -21.74
C GLY A 48 1.56 -21.81 -20.92
N LYS A 49 1.03 -23.02 -21.01
CA LYS A 49 -0.09 -23.57 -20.23
C LYS A 49 0.49 -24.19 -18.96
N GLY A 50 -0.12 -23.96 -17.79
CA GLY A 50 0.32 -24.61 -16.55
C GLY A 50 -0.57 -24.27 -15.35
N ASP A 51 -1.43 -25.22 -15.00
CA ASP A 51 -2.22 -25.30 -13.78
C ASP A 51 -1.34 -25.39 -12.53
N SER A 52 -1.79 -24.81 -11.41
CA SER A 52 -1.38 -25.21 -10.06
C SER A 52 -2.39 -24.69 -9.03
N GLU A 53 -3.27 -25.60 -8.57
CA GLU A 53 -3.94 -25.52 -7.27
C GLU A 53 -2.89 -25.70 -6.17
N GLY A 54 -2.77 -24.71 -5.28
CA GLY A 54 -1.92 -24.78 -4.10
C GLY A 54 -2.54 -23.95 -2.98
N THR A 55 -2.78 -24.62 -1.85
CA THR A 55 -2.99 -24.12 -0.48
C THR A 55 -3.66 -22.73 -0.40
N GLN A 56 -4.96 -22.71 -0.09
CA GLN A 56 -5.74 -21.49 0.09
C GLN A 56 -5.24 -20.72 1.33
N ALA A 57 -4.11 -20.02 1.18
CA ALA A 57 -3.75 -18.94 2.08
C ALA A 57 -4.97 -18.02 2.16
N GLN A 58 -5.38 -17.67 3.37
CA GLN A 58 -6.55 -16.82 3.59
C GLN A 58 -6.20 -15.42 3.06
N TYR A 59 -6.45 -15.23 1.77
CA TYR A 59 -6.13 -14.00 1.08
C TYR A 59 -7.19 -12.95 1.41
N PRO A 60 -6.80 -11.71 1.73
CA PRO A 60 -7.74 -10.64 2.02
C PRO A 60 -8.73 -10.41 0.87
N ILE A 61 -8.27 -10.61 -0.37
CA ILE A 61 -9.12 -10.57 -1.57
C ILE A 61 -9.14 -11.95 -2.23
N THR A 62 -10.27 -12.65 -2.15
CA THR A 62 -10.41 -13.96 -2.81
C THR A 62 -10.72 -13.77 -4.31
N PRO A 63 -9.90 -14.31 -5.22
CA PRO A 63 -10.16 -14.21 -6.65
C PRO A 63 -11.39 -15.04 -7.06
N PRO A 64 -12.36 -14.46 -7.80
CA PRO A 64 -13.44 -15.23 -8.41
C PRO A 64 -12.89 -16.32 -9.34
N ARG A 65 -13.48 -17.52 -9.33
CA ARG A 65 -13.02 -18.64 -10.18
C ARG A 65 -13.12 -18.34 -11.69
N ALA A 66 -14.04 -17.48 -12.09
CA ALA A 66 -14.26 -17.09 -13.49
C ALA A 66 -13.45 -15.85 -13.90
N LEU A 67 -12.56 -15.35 -13.03
CA LEU A 67 -11.70 -14.23 -13.40
C LEU A 67 -10.73 -14.66 -14.49
N CYS A 68 -10.53 -13.79 -15.48
CA CYS A 68 -9.52 -14.02 -16.49
C CYS A 68 -8.13 -14.13 -15.84
N ALA A 69 -7.25 -14.96 -16.44
CA ALA A 69 -5.96 -15.31 -15.85
C ALA A 69 -5.08 -14.08 -15.53
N LEU A 70 -5.24 -13.01 -16.30
CA LEU A 70 -4.54 -11.75 -16.10
C LEU A 70 -4.97 -11.03 -14.82
N GLU A 71 -6.27 -10.87 -14.60
CA GLU A 71 -6.82 -10.26 -13.40
C GLU A 71 -6.54 -11.15 -12.18
N SER A 72 -6.57 -12.47 -12.34
CA SER A 72 -6.20 -13.41 -11.29
C SER A 72 -4.75 -13.20 -10.87
N ALA A 73 -3.82 -13.11 -11.83
CA ALA A 73 -2.42 -12.80 -11.54
C ALA A 73 -2.24 -11.43 -10.85
N HIS A 74 -2.97 -10.40 -11.27
CA HIS A 74 -2.94 -9.10 -10.59
C HIS A 74 -3.46 -9.18 -9.15
N LEU A 75 -4.52 -9.94 -8.89
CA LEU A 75 -5.04 -10.19 -7.55
C LEU A 75 -4.03 -10.94 -6.69
N THR A 76 -3.37 -11.96 -7.23
CA THR A 76 -2.31 -12.69 -6.50
C THR A 76 -1.19 -11.75 -6.10
N VAL A 77 -0.68 -10.92 -7.02
CA VAL A 77 0.36 -9.93 -6.70
C VAL A 77 -0.12 -8.94 -5.65
N LEU A 78 -1.35 -8.44 -5.76
CA LEU A 78 -1.93 -7.51 -4.80
C LEU A 78 -2.05 -8.13 -3.40
N ASN A 79 -2.52 -9.37 -3.32
CA ASN A 79 -2.62 -10.11 -2.07
C ASN A 79 -1.25 -10.36 -1.44
N SER A 80 -0.24 -10.73 -2.24
CA SER A 80 1.13 -10.89 -1.73
C SER A 80 1.68 -9.57 -1.18
N ARG A 81 1.41 -8.44 -1.86
CA ARG A 81 1.80 -7.12 -1.35
C ARG A 81 1.08 -6.76 -0.05
N LEU A 82 -0.21 -7.02 0.05
CA LEU A 82 -0.98 -6.83 1.31
C LEU A 82 -0.40 -7.63 2.46
N GLN A 83 -0.08 -8.91 2.23
CA GLN A 83 0.51 -9.77 3.24
C GLN A 83 1.90 -9.29 3.65
N ALA A 84 2.76 -8.94 2.69
CA ALA A 84 4.10 -8.41 2.96
C ALA A 84 4.07 -7.06 3.69
N TRP A 85 3.08 -6.22 3.38
CA TRP A 85 2.83 -4.96 4.07
C TRP A 85 2.33 -5.16 5.51
N GLY A 86 1.89 -6.36 5.87
CA GLY A 86 1.37 -6.65 7.20
C GLY A 86 -0.07 -6.17 7.39
N TYR A 87 -0.89 -6.27 6.33
CA TYR A 87 -2.33 -6.01 6.43
C TYR A 87 -2.96 -6.80 7.58
N ARG A 88 -3.84 -6.14 8.34
CA ARG A 88 -4.62 -6.74 9.41
C ARG A 88 -6.09 -6.47 9.14
N GLU A 89 -6.91 -7.51 9.26
CA GLU A 89 -8.36 -7.38 9.07
C GLU A 89 -9.00 -6.56 10.20
N GLU A 90 -8.52 -6.75 11.43
CA GLU A 90 -8.94 -5.98 12.60
C GLU A 90 -8.05 -4.74 12.79
N PRO A 91 -8.57 -3.51 12.60
CA PRO A 91 -7.74 -2.31 12.68
C PRO A 91 -7.23 -1.98 14.09
N ARG A 92 -7.88 -2.54 15.12
CA ARG A 92 -7.48 -2.38 16.53
C ARG A 92 -6.15 -3.06 16.81
N ASP A 93 -5.93 -4.26 16.26
CA ASP A 93 -4.68 -5.01 16.39
C ASP A 93 -3.49 -4.25 15.81
N HIS A 94 -3.72 -3.55 14.68
CA HIS A 94 -2.72 -2.67 14.09
C HIS A 94 -2.33 -1.55 15.04
N LEU A 95 -3.32 -0.88 15.62
CA LEU A 95 -3.08 0.23 16.55
C LEU A 95 -2.29 -0.21 17.78
N ASP A 96 -2.59 -1.37 18.34
CA ASP A 96 -1.88 -1.86 19.53
C ASP A 96 -0.45 -2.30 19.21
N THR A 97 -0.23 -2.91 18.04
CA THR A 97 1.11 -3.18 17.51
C THR A 97 1.91 -1.88 17.34
N LEU A 98 1.30 -0.88 16.72
CA LEU A 98 1.91 0.42 16.46
C LEU A 98 2.32 1.14 17.77
N LYS A 99 1.45 1.13 18.79
CA LYS A 99 1.78 1.68 20.12
C LYS A 99 2.98 0.97 20.75
N ALA A 100 3.05 -0.35 20.63
CA ALA A 100 4.17 -1.14 21.15
C ALA A 100 5.49 -0.81 20.44
N GLU A 101 5.45 -0.65 19.11
CA GLU A 101 6.61 -0.24 18.30
C GLU A 101 7.11 1.15 18.66
N ILE A 102 6.22 2.14 18.80
CA ILE A 102 6.57 3.51 19.22
C ILE A 102 7.23 3.48 20.61
N LYS A 103 6.66 2.74 21.56
CA LYS A 103 7.23 2.58 22.91
C LYS A 103 8.62 1.96 22.87
N LYS A 104 8.84 0.98 21.98
CA LYS A 104 10.15 0.33 21.77
C LYS A 104 11.16 1.28 21.12
N ALA A 105 10.74 2.06 20.13
CA ALA A 105 11.56 3.06 19.45
C ALA A 105 12.07 4.14 20.42
N ARG A 106 11.19 4.64 21.30
CA ARG A 106 11.54 5.64 22.33
C ARG A 106 12.58 5.17 23.35
N ARG A 107 12.74 3.85 23.56
CA ARG A 107 13.72 3.29 24.50
C ARG A 107 15.14 3.19 23.93
N ARG A 108 15.30 3.34 22.62
CA ARG A 108 16.57 3.17 21.92
C ARG A 108 17.11 4.54 21.49
N SER A 109 18.40 4.76 21.67
CA SER A 109 19.05 5.95 21.11
C SER A 109 18.92 5.93 19.58
N GLY A 110 18.40 7.02 18.99
CA GLY A 110 18.10 7.10 17.55
C GLY A 110 16.96 6.19 17.07
N GLY A 111 16.27 5.48 17.97
CA GLY A 111 15.23 4.53 17.60
C GLY A 111 13.98 5.19 17.01
N VAL A 112 13.69 6.43 17.41
CA VAL A 112 12.57 7.22 16.90
C VAL A 112 12.79 7.61 15.44
N ASP A 113 13.98 8.12 15.09
CA ASP A 113 14.29 8.51 13.71
C ASP A 113 14.26 7.31 12.75
N ALA A 114 14.78 6.16 13.20
CA ALA A 114 14.70 4.92 12.44
C ALA A 114 13.25 4.48 12.22
N TRP A 115 12.44 4.51 13.29
CA TRP A 115 11.02 4.16 13.22
C TRP A 115 10.23 5.12 12.31
N ILE A 116 10.49 6.43 12.36
CA ILE A 116 9.86 7.42 11.47
C ILE A 116 10.15 7.07 10.01
N LYS A 117 11.42 6.80 9.68
CA LYS A 117 11.82 6.43 8.32
C LYS A 117 11.11 5.15 7.86
N ASP A 118 11.17 4.09 8.65
CA ASP A 118 10.55 2.81 8.31
C ASP A 118 9.02 2.96 8.15
N THR A 119 8.41 3.81 8.98
CA THR A 119 6.97 4.10 8.93
C THR A 119 6.60 4.89 7.67
N LEU A 120 7.43 5.83 7.24
CA LEU A 120 7.21 6.56 5.99
C LEU A 120 7.30 5.65 4.77
N ASP A 121 8.26 4.74 4.74
CA ASP A 121 8.40 3.72 3.69
C ASP A 121 7.19 2.77 3.69
N TRP A 122 6.75 2.34 4.88
CA TRP A 122 5.54 1.52 5.05
C TRP A 122 4.27 2.22 4.58
N LEU A 123 4.11 3.52 4.89
CA LEU A 123 2.98 4.34 4.44
C LEU A 123 2.98 4.51 2.91
N GLU A 124 4.17 4.66 2.30
CA GLU A 124 4.30 4.73 0.85
C GLU A 124 3.80 3.46 0.16
N GLU A 125 4.20 2.29 0.66
CA GLU A 125 3.75 1.00 0.12
C GLU A 125 2.24 0.82 0.29
N GLY A 126 1.70 1.16 1.47
CA GLY A 126 0.26 1.08 1.76
C GLY A 126 -0.59 1.91 0.79
N ASN A 127 -0.18 3.16 0.52
CA ASN A 127 -0.85 4.00 -0.47
C ASN A 127 -0.81 3.38 -1.88
N GLY A 128 0.32 2.76 -2.24
CA GLY A 128 0.46 2.06 -3.52
C GLY A 128 -0.43 0.82 -3.64
N ILE A 129 -0.72 0.15 -2.53
CA ILE A 129 -1.64 -1.00 -2.46
C ILE A 129 -3.10 -0.54 -2.63
N VAL A 130 -3.51 0.51 -1.92
CA VAL A 130 -4.88 1.08 -2.03
C VAL A 130 -5.17 1.54 -3.46
N LEU A 131 -4.23 2.26 -4.09
CA LEU A 131 -4.36 2.67 -5.49
C LEU A 131 -4.49 1.48 -6.45
N ALA A 132 -3.80 0.37 -6.17
CA ALA A 132 -3.90 -0.84 -7.00
C ALA A 132 -5.28 -1.52 -6.85
N MET A 133 -5.87 -1.50 -5.65
CA MET A 133 -7.26 -1.95 -5.41
C MET A 133 -8.26 -1.11 -6.20
N GLU A 134 -8.14 0.23 -6.13
CA GLU A 134 -9.02 1.16 -6.84
C GLU A 134 -8.93 0.98 -8.36
N GLN A 135 -7.72 0.82 -8.90
CA GLN A 135 -7.52 0.55 -10.32
C GLN A 135 -8.12 -0.78 -10.75
N MET A 136 -8.09 -1.79 -9.89
CA MET A 136 -8.69 -3.08 -10.18
C MET A 136 -10.21 -2.98 -10.30
N MET A 137 -10.84 -2.17 -9.45
CA MET A 137 -12.27 -1.87 -9.52
C MET A 137 -12.65 -1.08 -10.79
N GLY A 138 -11.75 -0.24 -11.29
CA GLY A 138 -11.97 0.57 -12.50
C GLY A 138 -11.63 -0.11 -13.83
N ARG A 139 -11.09 -1.33 -13.83
CA ARG A 139 -10.72 -2.05 -15.07
C ARG A 139 -11.94 -2.73 -15.69
N GLU A 140 -11.96 -2.77 -17.02
CA GLU A 140 -12.93 -3.52 -17.84
C GLU A 140 -12.89 -5.05 -17.63
N GLY A 141 -11.93 -5.57 -16.86
CA GLY A 141 -11.76 -7.00 -16.57
C GLY A 141 -12.93 -7.68 -15.84
N VAL A 142 -13.94 -6.90 -15.45
CA VAL A 142 -15.17 -7.39 -14.83
C VAL A 142 -16.25 -7.75 -15.86
N GLN A 143 -16.06 -7.40 -17.15
CA GLN A 143 -17.05 -7.60 -18.22
C GLN A 143 -17.45 -9.07 -18.46
N GLY A 144 -16.67 -10.04 -17.98
CA GLY A 144 -16.97 -11.47 -18.10
C GLY A 144 -17.53 -12.14 -16.85
N LEU A 145 -17.70 -11.42 -15.74
CA LEU A 145 -18.15 -12.01 -14.47
C LEU A 145 -19.67 -11.95 -14.31
N HIS A 146 -20.22 -12.97 -13.65
CA HIS A 146 -21.61 -12.95 -13.25
C HIS A 146 -21.85 -11.83 -12.22
N PRO A 147 -22.98 -11.09 -12.24
CA PRO A 147 -23.23 -9.96 -11.34
C PRO A 147 -23.03 -10.26 -9.84
N THR A 148 -23.32 -11.49 -9.41
CA THR A 148 -23.10 -11.91 -8.02
C THR A 148 -21.61 -12.04 -7.67
N GLN A 149 -20.75 -12.44 -8.62
CA GLN A 149 -19.30 -12.50 -8.43
C GLN A 149 -18.71 -11.10 -8.41
N VAL A 150 -19.20 -10.22 -9.28
CA VAL A 150 -18.84 -8.79 -9.28
C VAL A 150 -19.15 -8.16 -7.93
N LYS A 151 -20.37 -8.37 -7.43
CA LYS A 151 -20.81 -7.85 -6.12
C LYS A 151 -19.92 -8.34 -4.98
N LYS A 152 -19.60 -9.64 -4.95
CA LYS A 152 -18.72 -10.22 -3.92
C LYS A 152 -17.31 -9.65 -3.99
N MET A 153 -16.73 -9.61 -5.19
CA MET A 153 -15.39 -9.06 -5.40
C MET A 153 -15.33 -7.58 -5.00
N TRP A 154 -16.33 -6.79 -5.39
CA TRP A 154 -16.44 -5.39 -5.01
C TRP A 154 -16.51 -5.21 -3.49
N GLN A 155 -17.37 -6.00 -2.83
CA GLN A 155 -17.50 -5.97 -1.37
C GLN A 155 -16.17 -6.27 -0.68
N THR A 156 -15.47 -7.33 -1.11
CA THR A 156 -14.19 -7.70 -0.54
C THR A 156 -13.13 -6.62 -0.77
N ILE A 157 -12.94 -6.16 -2.02
CA ILE A 157 -11.95 -5.12 -2.33
C ILE A 157 -12.24 -3.83 -1.57
N SER A 158 -13.50 -3.41 -1.51
CA SER A 158 -13.89 -2.17 -0.80
C SER A 158 -13.64 -2.28 0.69
N SER A 159 -13.98 -3.42 1.30
CA SER A 159 -13.72 -3.66 2.74
C SER A 159 -12.22 -3.70 3.04
N THR A 160 -11.42 -4.38 2.21
CA THR A 160 -9.97 -4.41 2.37
C THR A 160 -9.34 -3.03 2.18
N ALA A 161 -9.78 -2.28 1.16
CA ALA A 161 -9.32 -0.92 0.90
C ALA A 161 -9.64 0.03 2.05
N PHE A 162 -10.86 -0.02 2.59
CA PHE A 162 -11.26 0.77 3.75
C PHE A 162 -10.38 0.47 4.98
N ASN A 163 -10.15 -0.82 5.29
CA ASN A 163 -9.29 -1.21 6.40
C ASN A 163 -7.83 -0.75 6.19
N ALA A 164 -7.29 -0.90 4.98
CA ALA A 164 -5.95 -0.42 4.65
C ALA A 164 -5.83 1.11 4.79
N GLN A 165 -6.81 1.85 4.28
CA GLN A 165 -6.89 3.31 4.43
C GLN A 165 -6.97 3.72 5.91
N PHE A 166 -7.74 3.00 6.72
CA PHE A 166 -7.82 3.24 8.16
C PHE A 166 -6.46 3.01 8.85
N MET A 167 -5.76 1.92 8.53
CA MET A 167 -4.42 1.64 9.05
C MET A 167 -3.42 2.74 8.68
N ILE A 168 -3.45 3.23 7.43
CA ILE A 168 -2.63 4.37 6.95
C ILE A 168 -2.95 5.63 7.75
N ALA A 169 -4.23 5.95 7.93
CA ALA A 169 -4.68 7.15 8.64
C ALA A 169 -4.22 7.13 10.11
N MET A 170 -4.44 6.02 10.82
CA MET A 170 -4.01 5.87 12.22
C MET A 170 -2.50 5.96 12.37
N THR A 171 -1.75 5.38 11.43
CA THR A 171 -0.29 5.44 11.42
C THR A 171 0.21 6.86 11.19
N THR A 172 -0.45 7.62 10.30
CA THR A 172 -0.15 9.03 10.05
C THR A 172 -0.38 9.88 11.30
N VAL A 173 -1.51 9.71 11.98
CA VAL A 173 -1.79 10.43 13.24
C VAL A 173 -0.72 10.14 14.29
N LYS A 174 -0.30 8.87 14.42
CA LYS A 174 0.74 8.49 15.39
C LYS A 174 2.12 9.00 15.00
N LEU A 175 2.41 9.13 13.71
CA LEU A 175 3.62 9.75 13.21
C LEU A 175 3.66 11.23 13.61
N ASP A 176 2.57 11.96 13.38
CA ASP A 176 2.43 13.38 13.75
C ASP A 176 2.59 13.61 15.26
N GLU A 177 2.01 12.73 16.11
CA GLU A 177 2.19 12.74 17.57
C GLU A 177 3.66 12.52 18.00
N VAL A 178 4.42 11.71 17.25
CA VAL A 178 5.82 11.42 17.57
C VAL A 178 6.74 12.56 17.11
N GLU A 179 6.43 13.19 15.98
CA GLU A 179 7.17 14.36 15.46
C GLU A 179 6.85 15.66 16.23
N GLY A 180 5.78 15.67 17.04
CA GLY A 180 5.39 16.81 17.87
C GLY A 180 4.53 17.84 17.12
N TYR A 181 3.80 17.41 16.09
CA TYR A 181 2.88 18.26 15.33
C TYR A 181 1.45 18.28 15.88
N LEU A 182 1.15 17.46 16.91
CA LEU A 182 -0.11 17.37 17.64
C LEU A 182 0.17 17.33 19.16
#